data_AF-A0A1S8WZV0-F1
#
_entry.id   AF-A0A1S8WZV0-F1
#
_cell.length_a   1.000
_cell.length_b   1.000
_cell.length_c   1.000
_cell.angle_alpha   90.00
_cell.angle_beta   90.00
_cell.angle_gamma   90.00
#
_symmetry.space_group_name_H-M   'P 1'
#
loop_
_entity.id
_entity.type
_entity.pdbx_description
1 polymer ?
#
loop_
_entity_poly.entity_id
_entity_poly.type
_entity_poly.pdbx_seq_one_letter_code
_entity_poly.pdbx_strand_id
1 'polypeptide(L)'
;MYAQNGGDLCSQINGLVCNGTEYFGNKNEVEGRCSRDVEMLRLIGQYLCDKGLNSAYAQLSKESGVSLEHDDATELRHATLEGRWND
;
A
#
# COMPACT_ATOMS: atom_id res chain seq x y z
N MET A 1 -17.97 -6.53 36.35
CA MET A 1 -17.46 -5.19 35.99
C MET A 1 -15.94 -5.30 35.97
N TYR A 2 -15.17 -5.19 34.88
CA TYR A 2 -15.37 -4.62 33.55
C TYR A 2 -14.73 -5.56 32.50
N ALA A 3 -15.29 -5.55 31.29
CA ALA A 3 -14.81 -6.32 30.15
C ALA A 3 -13.96 -5.43 29.23
N GLN A 4 -13.00 -6.09 28.55
CA GLN A 4 -12.36 -5.76 27.26
C GLN A 4 -11.59 -4.43 27.15
N ASN A 5 -10.34 -4.54 26.71
CA ASN A 5 -9.76 -3.68 25.67
C ASN A 5 -8.58 -4.45 25.05
N GLY A 6 -8.88 -5.26 24.04
CA GLY A 6 -7.88 -5.70 23.08
C GLY A 6 -7.43 -4.47 22.29
N GLY A 7 -6.15 -4.14 22.38
CA GLY A 7 -5.60 -3.01 21.64
C GLY A 7 -5.43 -3.39 20.18
N ASP A 8 -6.42 -3.09 19.34
CA ASP A 8 -6.21 -2.97 17.91
C ASP A 8 -5.21 -1.83 17.69
N LEU A 9 -3.96 -2.17 17.36
CA LEU A 9 -2.95 -1.22 16.92
C LEU A 9 -3.42 -0.64 15.57
N CYS A 10 -4.24 0.41 15.62
CA CYS A 10 -4.51 1.22 14.45
C CYS A 10 -3.18 1.89 14.06
N SER A 11 -2.62 1.51 12.90
CA SER A 11 -1.50 2.23 12.31
C SER A 11 -1.91 3.68 12.09
N GLN A 12 -1.24 4.60 12.78
CA GLN A 12 -1.46 6.03 12.65
C GLN A 12 -0.27 6.64 11.92
N ILE A 13 -0.45 7.01 10.66
CA ILE A 13 0.44 7.97 10.00
C ILE A 13 -0.15 9.37 10.19
N ASN A 14 0.68 10.29 10.72
CA ASN A 14 0.33 11.70 10.95
C ASN A 14 -0.90 11.94 11.86
N GLY A 15 -1.23 11.02 12.77
CA GLY A 15 -2.30 11.20 13.76
C GLY A 15 -3.73 11.11 13.20
N LEU A 16 -3.91 10.64 11.97
CA LEU A 16 -5.23 10.43 11.35
C LEU A 16 -5.70 8.98 11.55
N VAL A 17 -6.74 8.79 12.35
CA VAL A 17 -7.36 7.48 12.58
C VAL A 17 -7.94 6.92 11.27
N CYS A 18 -7.74 5.63 11.06
CA CYS A 18 -8.28 4.92 9.92
C CYS A 18 -9.68 4.41 10.21
N ASN A 19 -10.69 5.17 9.78
CA ASN A 19 -12.04 4.64 9.65
C ASN A 19 -12.06 3.80 8.37
N GLY A 20 -12.02 2.48 8.51
CA GLY A 20 -12.07 1.56 7.39
C GLY A 20 -13.36 1.73 6.60
N THR A 21 -13.29 2.42 5.47
CA THR A 21 -14.22 2.24 4.36
C THR A 21 -13.45 1.57 3.24
N GLU A 22 -13.96 0.40 2.88
CA GLU A 22 -13.39 -0.64 2.04
C GLU A 22 -12.98 -0.09 0.66
N TYR A 23 -11.71 -0.33 0.29
CA TYR A 23 -11.25 -0.21 -1.09
C TYR A 23 -10.56 -1.51 -1.48
N PHE A 24 -10.95 -1.99 -2.65
CA PHE A 24 -10.60 -3.28 -3.24
C PHE A 24 -9.07 -3.43 -3.39
N GLY A 25 -8.52 -4.52 -2.86
CA GLY A 25 -7.14 -4.94 -3.07
C GLY A 25 -6.84 -6.24 -2.31
N ASN A 26 -6.46 -7.29 -3.03
CA ASN A 26 -6.32 -8.64 -2.48
C ASN A 26 -5.11 -8.77 -1.54
N LYS A 27 -5.37 -9.29 -0.33
CA LYS A 27 -4.54 -10.18 0.52
C LYS A 27 -3.02 -10.12 0.34
N ASN A 28 -2.43 -9.02 0.79
CA ASN A 28 -1.18 -9.03 1.55
C ASN A 28 -1.35 -7.97 2.66
N GLU A 29 -2.31 -8.20 3.55
CA GLU A 29 -2.43 -7.40 4.75
C GLU A 29 -1.14 -7.61 5.55
N VAL A 30 -0.24 -6.62 5.48
CA VAL A 30 0.70 -6.36 6.57
C VAL A 30 -0.22 -6.04 7.76
N GLU A 31 -0.53 -7.07 8.54
CA GLU A 31 -1.49 -7.07 9.66
C GLU A 31 -1.36 -5.75 10.44
N GLY A 32 -2.43 -4.94 10.39
CA GLY A 32 -2.54 -3.69 11.15
C GLY A 32 -2.33 -2.39 10.36
N ARG A 33 -1.96 -2.42 9.06
CA ARG A 33 -1.83 -1.20 8.24
C ARG A 33 -3.12 -0.79 7.55
N CYS A 34 -3.38 0.51 7.56
CA CYS A 34 -4.53 1.11 6.92
C CYS A 34 -4.34 1.27 5.41
N SER A 35 -5.40 1.08 4.62
CA SER A 35 -5.36 1.27 3.15
C SER A 35 -4.80 2.64 2.75
N ARG A 36 -5.14 3.70 3.50
CA ARG A 36 -4.58 5.05 3.30
C ARG A 36 -3.06 5.10 3.46
N ASP A 37 -2.53 4.39 4.44
CA ASP A 37 -1.10 4.38 4.74
C ASP A 37 -0.32 3.65 3.66
N VAL A 38 -0.89 2.55 3.15
CA VAL A 38 -0.38 1.83 1.98
C VAL A 38 -0.33 2.76 0.77
N GLU A 39 -1.40 3.51 0.52
CA GLU A 39 -1.44 4.43 -0.62
C GLU A 39 -0.55 5.64 -0.49
N MET A 40 -0.34 6.14 0.72
CA MET A 40 0.65 7.16 0.96
C MET A 40 2.07 6.65 0.63
N LEU A 41 2.39 5.40 1.01
CA LEU A 41 3.66 4.78 0.67
C LEU A 41 3.82 4.60 -0.83
N ARG A 42 2.78 4.14 -1.55
CA ARG A 42 2.81 4.03 -3.02
C ARG A 42 3.06 5.39 -3.68
N LEU A 43 2.39 6.46 -3.23
CA LEU A 43 2.59 7.82 -3.75
C LEU A 43 4.01 8.33 -3.52
N ILE A 44 4.58 8.10 -2.33
CA ILE A 44 5.98 8.44 -2.03
C ILE A 44 6.91 7.63 -2.94
N GLY A 45 6.66 6.34 -3.10
CA GLY A 45 7.40 5.46 -4.00
C GLY A 45 7.44 6.00 -5.43
N GLN A 46 6.28 6.37 -5.98
CA GLN A 46 6.18 6.96 -7.31
C GLN A 46 7.03 8.24 -7.43
N TYR A 47 6.93 9.14 -6.46
CA TYR A 47 7.73 10.38 -6.47
C TYR A 47 9.24 10.09 -6.45
N LEU A 48 9.70 9.11 -5.67
CA LEU A 48 11.11 8.73 -5.63
C LEU A 48 11.59 8.17 -6.97
N CYS A 49 10.79 7.32 -7.61
CA CYS A 49 11.05 6.84 -8.98
C CYS A 49 11.13 8.00 -9.98
N ASP A 50 10.17 8.92 -9.96
CA ASP A 50 10.12 10.08 -10.88
C ASP A 50 11.35 11.00 -10.72
N LYS A 51 11.93 11.06 -9.51
CA LYS A 51 13.16 11.81 -9.23
C LYS A 51 14.45 11.03 -9.50
N GLY A 52 14.36 9.77 -9.91
CA GLY A 52 15.52 8.90 -10.12
C GLY A 52 16.20 8.46 -8.82
N LEU A 53 15.53 8.61 -7.68
CA LEU A 53 16.04 8.26 -6.34
C LEU A 53 15.81 6.76 -6.03
N ASN A 54 16.32 5.89 -6.91
CA ASN A 54 16.08 4.45 -6.88
C ASN A 54 16.54 3.76 -5.58
N SER A 55 17.62 4.26 -4.96
CA SER A 55 18.11 3.74 -3.68
C SER A 55 17.09 3.97 -2.55
N ALA A 56 16.52 5.18 -2.48
CA ALA A 56 15.50 5.53 -1.50
C ALA A 56 14.20 4.75 -1.75
N TYR A 57 13.82 4.55 -3.02
CA TYR A 57 12.69 3.70 -3.38
C TYR A 57 12.87 2.26 -2.87
N ALA A 58 14.04 1.66 -3.14
CA ALA A 58 14.33 0.29 -2.72
C ALA A 58 14.33 0.15 -1.19
N GLN A 59 14.87 1.15 -0.48
CA GLN A 59 14.87 1.19 0.97
C GLN A 59 13.44 1.33 1.53
N LEU A 60 12.62 2.23 0.97
CA LEU A 60 11.23 2.42 1.37
C LEU A 60 10.42 1.13 1.23
N SER A 61 10.52 0.44 0.08
CA SER A 61 9.81 -0.83 -0.14
C SER A 61 10.26 -1.89 0.87
N LYS A 62 11.58 -2.01 1.08
CA LYS A 62 12.15 -2.99 2.01
C LYS A 62 11.73 -2.75 3.46
N GLU A 63 11.77 -1.50 3.94
CA GLU A 63 11.45 -1.15 5.33
C GLU A 63 9.94 -1.16 5.60
N SER A 64 9.14 -0.75 4.62
CA SER A 64 7.69 -0.72 4.76
C SER A 64 7.04 -2.09 4.57
N GLY A 65 7.70 -3.01 3.85
CA GLY A 65 7.12 -4.30 3.44
C GLY A 65 5.97 -4.15 2.43
N VAL A 66 5.75 -2.95 1.91
CA VAL A 66 4.66 -2.64 0.98
C VAL A 66 5.15 -2.75 -0.46
N SER A 67 4.34 -3.40 -1.31
CA SER A 67 4.48 -3.27 -2.76
C SER A 67 4.12 -1.84 -3.17
N LEU A 68 5.13 -1.08 -3.57
CA LEU A 68 4.98 0.33 -3.96
C LEU A 68 4.26 0.48 -5.31
N GLU A 69 4.28 -0.56 -6.13
CA GLU A 69 3.44 -0.63 -7.34
C GLU A 69 2.04 -1.14 -6.98
N HIS A 70 1.02 -0.50 -7.56
CA HIS A 70 -0.36 -0.91 -7.40
C HIS A 70 -0.64 -2.18 -8.23
N ASP A 71 -1.43 -3.10 -7.69
CA ASP A 71 -1.75 -4.37 -8.36
C ASP A 71 -2.39 -4.12 -9.74
N ASP A 72 -3.38 -3.23 -9.83
CA ASP A 72 -3.98 -2.83 -11.11
C ASP A 72 -2.97 -2.29 -12.13
N ALA A 73 -1.93 -1.56 -11.69
CA ALA A 73 -0.89 -1.08 -12.59
C ALA A 73 -0.01 -2.23 -13.11
N THR A 74 0.26 -3.21 -12.23
CA THR A 74 0.98 -4.43 -12.59
C THR A 74 0.16 -5.28 -13.57
N GLU A 75 -1.12 -5.48 -13.30
CA GLU A 75 -2.05 -6.22 -14.15
C GLU A 75 -2.23 -5.53 -15.50
N LEU A 76 -2.38 -4.21 -15.53
CA LEU A 76 -2.46 -3.43 -16.77
C LEU A 76 -1.21 -3.64 -17.63
N ARG A 77 -0.01 -3.59 -17.01
CA ARG A 77 1.24 -3.86 -17.71
C ARG A 77 1.27 -5.27 -18.27
N HIS A 78 0.87 -6.28 -17.49
CA HIS A 78 0.81 -7.67 -17.95
C HIS A 78 -0.19 -7.84 -19.11
N ALA A 79 -1.41 -7.32 -18.98
CA ALA A 79 -2.44 -7.37 -20.03
C ALA A 79 -1.93 -6.72 -21.33
N THR A 80 -1.25 -5.58 -21.23
CA THR A 80 -0.65 -4.87 -22.37
C THR A 80 0.45 -5.70 -23.04
N LEU A 81 1.36 -6.30 -22.25
CA LEU A 81 2.48 -7.09 -22.78
C LEU A 81 2.04 -8.44 -23.38
N GLU A 82 0.99 -9.05 -22.82
CA GLU A 82 0.43 -10.31 -23.29
C GLU A 82 -0.60 -10.14 -24.41
N GLY A 83 -0.96 -8.89 -24.75
CA GLY A 83 -1.93 -8.59 -25.80
C GLY A 83 -3.38 -8.91 -25.42
N ARG A 84 -3.69 -8.93 -24.11
CA ARG A 84 -5.04 -9.11 -23.57
C ARG A 84 -5.80 -7.79 -23.59
N TRP A 85 -6.16 -7.33 -24.79
CA TRP A 85 -6.82 -6.02 -24.98
C TRP A 85 -8.32 -6.01 -24.64
N ASN A 86 -8.92 -7.18 -24.42
CA ASN A 86 -10.36 -7.34 -24.15
C ASN A 86 -10.67 -7.71 -22.69
N ASP A 87 -9.64 -7.70 -21.83
CA ASP A 87 -9.81 -7.88 -20.38
C ASP A 87 -10.46 -6.64 -19.73
#